data_AF-A0A2Z4Y7U0-F1
#
_entry.id   AF-A0A2Z4Y7U0-F1
#
_cell.length_a   1.000
_cell.length_b   1.000
_cell.length_c   1.000
_cell.angle_alpha   90.00
_cell.angle_beta   90.00
_cell.angle_gamma   90.00
#
_symmetry.space_group_name_H-M   'P 1'
#
loop_
_entity.id
_entity.type
_entity.pdbx_description
1 polymer ?
#
loop_
_entity_poly.entity_id
_entity_poly.type
_entity_poly.pdbx_seq_one_letter_code
_entity_poly.pdbx_strand_id
1 'polypeptide(L)'
;MTQQIKDRVRQRAGGFTIIELLISVIIIGILVAVIIPVYITRADEARLSACQQDLDALQTAQQHAAIDTGYFYRLYVLDDVRGGDGVPASNLTADRIDGIADEQLRTDVLNPKLLFIDTQSGLVLAAGSAIFDRMAANETAFNWNGPYINVPRKVGLKNPVAGVPAGIPLDPWGNPYLFFTKEGLVRDREGDISTTYIGLDGNSYATTRFDRPTILSLGPNGLPGNGAGSTEPNFGQGDDLYRQF
;
A
#
# COMPACT_ATOMS: atom_id res chain seq x y z
N MET A 1 -45.52 -68.28 9.31
CA MET A 1 -44.41 -67.54 9.94
C MET A 1 -44.60 -66.06 9.62
N THR A 2 -45.23 -65.37 10.57
CA THR A 2 -44.88 -64.01 11.02
C THR A 2 -44.86 -62.88 9.99
N GLN A 3 -46.05 -62.52 9.54
CA GLN A 3 -46.37 -61.22 8.96
C GLN A 3 -46.49 -60.19 10.10
N GLN A 4 -45.36 -59.88 10.75
CA GLN A 4 -45.27 -58.80 11.74
C GLN A 4 -44.17 -57.82 11.33
N ILE A 5 -44.44 -56.54 11.61
CA ILE A 5 -43.54 -55.38 11.49
C ILE A 5 -43.47 -54.76 10.09
N LYS A 6 -44.60 -54.23 9.61
CA LYS A 6 -44.57 -53.13 8.63
C LYS A 6 -45.50 -51.97 9.01
N ASP A 7 -45.67 -51.75 10.31
CA ASP A 7 -46.33 -50.56 10.81
C ASP A 7 -45.38 -49.71 11.66
N ARG A 8 -45.45 -48.41 11.37
CA ARG A 8 -44.91 -47.26 12.11
C ARG A 8 -43.45 -46.89 11.89
N VAL A 9 -43.15 -46.43 10.68
CA VAL A 9 -42.40 -45.18 10.54
C VAL A 9 -43.10 -44.28 9.51
N ARG A 10 -44.34 -43.87 9.81
CA ARG A 10 -44.81 -42.59 9.27
C ARG A 10 -44.07 -41.54 10.09
N GLN A 11 -42.86 -41.18 9.65
CA GLN A 11 -42.24 -39.94 10.08
C GLN A 11 -43.29 -38.86 9.83
N ARG A 12 -43.85 -38.31 10.91
CA ARG A 12 -44.68 -37.11 10.84
C ARG A 12 -43.72 -36.02 10.36
N ALA A 13 -43.63 -35.84 9.05
CA ALA A 13 -43.09 -34.64 8.46
C ALA A 13 -44.07 -33.53 8.85
N GLY A 14 -43.88 -32.97 10.04
CA GLY A 14 -44.57 -31.75 10.45
C GLY A 14 -44.09 -30.64 9.53
N GLY A 15 -45.01 -30.03 8.79
CA GLY A 15 -44.71 -28.82 8.03
C GLY A 15 -44.39 -27.68 9.00
N PHE A 16 -43.44 -26.82 8.62
CA PHE A 16 -43.15 -25.59 9.34
C PHE A 16 -44.40 -24.72 9.41
N THR A 17 -44.67 -24.16 10.58
CA THR A 17 -45.76 -23.19 10.74
C THR A 17 -45.33 -21.83 10.19
N ILE A 18 -46.27 -21.05 9.66
CA ILE A 18 -46.00 -19.67 9.20
C ILE A 18 -45.45 -18.82 10.36
N ILE A 19 -45.90 -19.09 11.60
CA ILE A 19 -45.46 -18.35 12.78
C ILE A 19 -43.99 -18.64 13.14
N GLU A 20 -43.50 -19.88 12.97
CA GLU A 20 -42.08 -20.20 13.17
C GLU A 20 -41.19 -19.44 12.18
N LEU A 21 -41.60 -19.40 10.91
CA LEU A 21 -40.86 -18.65 9.89
C LEU A 21 -40.92 -17.14 10.16
N LEU A 22 -42.08 -16.62 10.58
CA LEU A 22 -42.27 -15.21 10.93
C LEU A 22 -41.38 -14.79 12.10
N ILE A 23 -41.37 -15.55 13.20
CA ILE A 23 -40.53 -15.25 14.36
C ILE A 23 -39.05 -15.34 13.98
N SER A 24 -38.65 -16.32 13.17
CA SER A 24 -37.26 -16.49 12.74
C SER A 24 -36.75 -15.30 11.93
N VAL A 25 -37.53 -14.81 10.97
CA VAL A 25 -37.15 -13.64 10.17
C VAL A 25 -37.10 -12.37 11.02
N ILE A 26 -37.99 -12.22 12.01
CA ILE A 26 -37.93 -11.11 12.97
C ILE A 26 -36.65 -11.18 13.81
N ILE A 27 -36.30 -12.35 14.34
CA ILE A 27 -35.08 -12.51 15.15
C ILE A 27 -33.82 -12.21 14.30
N ILE A 28 -33.75 -12.76 13.08
CA ILE A 28 -32.63 -12.48 12.15
C ILE A 28 -32.57 -10.99 11.81
N GLY A 29 -33.72 -10.35 11.55
CA GLY A 29 -33.79 -8.91 11.27
C GLY A 29 -33.25 -8.06 12.42
N ILE A 30 -33.62 -8.38 13.65
CA ILE A 30 -33.11 -7.68 14.85
C ILE A 30 -31.60 -7.90 15.02
N LEU A 31 -31.13 -9.13 14.86
CA LEU A 31 -29.70 -9.45 14.98
C LEU A 31 -28.86 -8.71 13.94
N VAL A 32 -29.30 -8.70 12.68
CA VAL A 32 -28.61 -8.02 11.58
C VAL A 32 -28.56 -6.51 11.82
N ALA A 33 -29.66 -5.90 12.28
CA ALA A 33 -29.72 -4.47 12.58
C ALA A 33 -28.70 -4.04 13.65
N VAL A 34 -28.43 -4.89 14.64
CA VAL A 34 -27.44 -4.60 15.70
C VAL A 34 -26.01 -4.91 15.24
N ILE A 35 -25.79 -5.96 14.45
CA ILE A 35 -24.45 -6.43 14.08
C ILE A 35 -23.80 -5.58 12.99
N ILE A 36 -24.57 -5.12 11.98
CA ILE A 36 -24.02 -4.35 10.84
C ILE A 36 -23.18 -3.13 11.28
N PRO A 37 -23.68 -2.21 12.13
CA PRO A 37 -22.90 -1.02 12.50
C PRO A 37 -21.62 -1.39 13.24
N VAL A 38 -21.67 -2.40 14.12
CA VAL A 38 -20.49 -2.90 14.84
C VAL A 38 -19.47 -3.52 13.89
N TYR A 39 -19.92 -4.25 12.88
CA TYR A 39 -19.02 -4.86 11.90
C TYR A 39 -18.27 -3.80 11.07
N ILE A 40 -18.97 -2.74 10.66
CA ILE A 40 -18.36 -1.64 9.88
C ILE A 40 -17.27 -0.95 10.71
N THR A 41 -17.58 -0.56 11.95
CA THR A 41 -16.58 0.11 12.81
C THR A 41 -15.37 -0.77 13.09
N ARG A 42 -15.58 -2.07 13.32
CA ARG A 42 -14.47 -3.03 13.51
C ARG A 42 -13.61 -3.21 12.26
N ALA A 43 -14.22 -3.20 11.08
CA ALA A 43 -13.48 -3.27 9.82
C ALA A 43 -12.62 -2.03 9.62
N ASP A 44 -13.13 -0.85 9.96
CA ASP A 44 -12.38 0.42 9.85
C ASP A 44 -11.26 0.51 10.90
N GLU A 45 -11.50 0.07 12.14
CA GLU A 45 -10.45 -0.07 13.17
C GLU A 45 -9.32 -1.00 12.71
N ALA A 46 -9.67 -2.13 12.07
CA ALA A 46 -8.69 -3.08 11.55
C ALA A 46 -7.86 -2.49 10.41
N ARG A 47 -8.48 -1.72 9.50
CA ARG A 47 -7.76 -0.99 8.44
C ARG A 47 -6.82 0.05 9.01
N LEU A 48 -7.26 0.83 10.00
CA LEU A 48 -6.41 1.83 10.64
C LEU A 48 -5.21 1.19 11.35
N SER A 49 -5.42 0.07 12.05
CA SER A 49 -4.33 -0.69 12.67
C SER A 49 -3.36 -1.28 11.63
N ALA A 50 -3.87 -1.78 10.50
CA ALA A 50 -3.03 -2.28 9.42
C ALA A 50 -2.19 -1.16 8.81
N CYS A 51 -2.81 -0.01 8.53
CA CYS A 51 -2.10 1.16 7.98
C CYS A 51 -0.97 1.63 8.90
N GLN A 52 -1.18 1.62 10.22
CA GLN A 52 -0.13 1.99 11.17
C GLN A 52 1.05 1.02 11.13
N GLN A 53 0.77 -0.28 11.06
CA GLN A 53 1.80 -1.32 10.93
C GLN A 53 2.58 -1.17 9.61
N ASP A 54 1.88 -0.91 8.51
CA ASP A 54 2.50 -0.69 7.20
C ASP A 54 3.41 0.55 7.22
N LEU A 55 2.95 1.66 7.82
CA LEU A 55 3.76 2.87 7.96
C LEU A 55 5.01 2.64 8.83
N ASP A 56 4.88 1.90 9.93
CA ASP A 56 6.01 1.55 10.80
C ASP A 56 7.02 0.65 10.07
N ALA A 57 6.54 -0.30 9.27
CA ALA A 57 7.38 -1.17 8.45
C ALA A 57 8.11 -0.39 7.35
N LEU A 58 7.41 0.50 6.63
CA LEU A 58 8.02 1.32 5.58
C LEU A 58 9.04 2.33 6.14
N GLN A 59 8.74 2.95 7.28
CA GLN A 59 9.71 3.80 7.99
C GLN A 59 10.97 3.00 8.33
N THR A 60 10.80 1.82 8.94
CA THR A 60 11.91 0.97 9.36
C THR A 60 12.76 0.57 8.15
N ALA A 61 12.11 0.18 7.04
CA ALA A 61 12.76 -0.15 5.78
C ALA A 61 13.61 1.02 5.23
N GLN A 62 13.07 2.24 5.21
CA GLN A 62 13.82 3.43 4.79
C GLN A 62 15.04 3.72 5.68
N GLN A 63 14.87 3.56 7.00
CA GLN A 63 15.97 3.76 7.95
C GLN A 63 17.08 2.72 7.77
N HIS A 64 16.72 1.44 7.57
CA HIS A 64 17.69 0.39 7.26
C HIS A 64 18.45 0.70 5.97
N ALA A 65 17.72 1.08 4.92
CA ALA A 65 18.32 1.43 3.65
C ALA A 65 19.29 2.61 3.77
N ALA A 66 18.92 3.65 4.53
CA ALA A 66 19.78 4.79 4.81
C ALA A 66 21.02 4.43 5.65
N ILE A 67 20.94 3.48 6.58
CA ILE A 67 22.09 3.00 7.36
C ILE A 67 23.06 2.24 6.47
N ASP A 68 22.56 1.38 5.59
CA ASP A 68 23.39 0.51 4.77
C ASP A 68 24.05 1.27 3.61
N THR A 69 23.35 2.25 3.03
CA THR A 69 23.77 2.88 1.77
C THR A 69 24.07 4.38 1.92
N GLY A 70 23.60 5.00 3.01
CA GLY A 70 23.66 6.45 3.23
C GLY A 70 22.54 7.25 2.57
N TYR A 71 21.63 6.59 1.85
CA TYR A 71 20.58 7.23 1.05
C TYR A 71 19.20 6.67 1.36
N PHE A 72 18.18 7.52 1.27
CA PHE A 72 16.79 7.05 1.18
C PHE A 72 16.47 6.61 -0.25
N TYR A 73 15.48 5.75 -0.37
CA TYR A 73 15.01 5.22 -1.64
C TYR A 73 13.58 5.65 -1.91
N ARG A 74 13.18 5.56 -3.17
CA ARG A 74 11.77 5.62 -3.56
C ARG A 74 11.04 4.38 -3.05
N LEU A 75 9.74 4.48 -2.77
CA LEU A 75 9.03 3.45 -2.00
C LEU A 75 8.98 2.10 -2.71
N TYR A 76 8.81 2.10 -4.03
CA TYR A 76 8.76 0.85 -4.82
C TYR A 76 10.11 0.13 -4.90
N VAL A 77 11.22 0.81 -4.62
CA VAL A 77 12.58 0.22 -4.65
C VAL A 77 12.86 -0.59 -3.39
N LEU A 78 12.14 -0.32 -2.28
CA LEU A 78 12.37 -1.00 -1.01
C LEU A 78 11.99 -2.49 -1.03
N ASP A 79 11.09 -2.89 -1.93
CA ASP A 79 10.59 -4.26 -2.11
C ASP A 79 11.40 -5.10 -3.09
N ASP A 80 12.49 -4.54 -3.60
CA ASP A 80 13.18 -5.15 -4.71
C ASP A 80 14.04 -6.35 -4.26
N VAL A 81 13.75 -7.52 -4.83
CA VAL A 81 14.60 -8.71 -4.77
C VAL A 81 14.57 -9.34 -6.14
N ARG A 82 15.74 -9.76 -6.62
CA ARG A 82 15.84 -10.63 -7.77
C ARG A 82 15.00 -11.91 -7.57
N GLY A 83 13.93 -12.08 -8.35
CA GLY A 83 12.97 -13.19 -8.26
C GLY A 83 12.08 -13.23 -7.00
N GLY A 84 11.95 -12.13 -6.26
CA GLY A 84 11.09 -12.02 -5.06
C GLY A 84 9.59 -11.96 -5.36
N ASP A 85 9.22 -11.79 -6.63
CA ASP A 85 7.86 -11.65 -7.13
C ASP A 85 7.24 -12.96 -7.65
N GLY A 86 7.96 -14.08 -7.48
CA GLY A 86 7.55 -15.40 -7.95
C GLY A 86 7.93 -15.70 -9.42
N VAL A 87 8.66 -14.80 -10.08
CA VAL A 87 9.31 -15.07 -11.37
C VAL A 87 10.70 -15.67 -11.11
N PRO A 88 11.05 -16.83 -11.72
CA PRO A 88 12.38 -17.40 -11.55
C PRO A 88 13.46 -16.44 -12.10
N ALA A 89 14.55 -16.23 -11.35
CA ALA A 89 15.70 -15.39 -11.73
C ALA A 89 16.37 -15.78 -13.08
N SER A 90 15.97 -16.91 -13.68
CA SER A 90 16.38 -17.35 -15.02
C SER A 90 15.52 -16.77 -16.14
N ASN A 91 14.35 -16.20 -15.85
CA ASN A 91 13.47 -15.57 -16.83
C ASN A 91 13.68 -14.05 -16.82
N LEU A 92 14.85 -13.66 -17.34
CA LEU A 92 15.30 -12.28 -17.45
C LEU A 92 14.30 -11.36 -18.16
N THR A 93 13.39 -11.85 -19.01
CA THR A 93 12.40 -11.00 -19.68
C THR A 93 11.21 -10.59 -18.81
N ALA A 94 10.92 -11.33 -17.74
CA ALA A 94 9.86 -11.01 -16.77
C ALA A 94 10.43 -10.46 -15.45
N ASP A 95 11.66 -10.86 -15.09
CA ASP A 95 12.53 -10.30 -14.03
C ASP A 95 13.16 -8.94 -14.46
N ARG A 96 12.82 -8.45 -15.67
CA ARG A 96 13.14 -7.11 -16.21
C ARG A 96 12.01 -6.11 -15.94
N ILE A 97 11.29 -6.28 -14.83
CA ILE A 97 10.20 -5.39 -14.45
C ILE A 97 10.42 -4.86 -13.02
N ASP A 98 11.37 -5.42 -12.28
CA ASP A 98 11.78 -5.02 -10.94
C ASP A 98 13.27 -5.36 -10.72
N GLY A 99 14.02 -4.38 -10.18
CA GLY A 99 15.47 -4.38 -10.09
C GLY A 99 16.04 -2.96 -10.12
N ILE A 100 16.86 -2.56 -9.14
CA ILE A 100 17.64 -1.30 -9.16
C ILE A 100 18.46 -1.20 -10.46
N ALA A 101 18.98 -2.34 -10.93
CA ALA A 101 19.72 -2.46 -12.18
C ALA A 101 18.86 -2.36 -13.46
N ASP A 102 17.57 -2.71 -13.39
CA ASP A 102 16.67 -2.70 -14.55
C ASP A 102 15.87 -1.39 -14.69
N GLU A 103 15.69 -0.63 -13.60
CA GLU A 103 15.31 0.78 -13.63
C GLU A 103 16.14 1.54 -14.67
N GLN A 104 17.45 1.29 -14.77
CA GLN A 104 18.37 1.86 -15.76
C GLN A 104 17.94 1.65 -17.22
N LEU A 105 17.22 0.56 -17.53
CA LEU A 105 16.86 0.11 -18.87
C LEU A 105 15.42 0.47 -19.27
N ARG A 106 14.62 1.01 -18.34
CA ARG A 106 13.27 1.49 -18.63
C ARG A 106 13.32 2.80 -19.42
N THR A 107 12.90 2.73 -20.67
CA THR A 107 12.78 3.90 -21.57
C THR A 107 11.53 4.75 -21.31
N ASP A 108 10.63 4.34 -20.43
CA ASP A 108 9.38 5.00 -20.06
C ASP A 108 9.48 5.92 -18.84
N VAL A 109 10.65 5.98 -18.20
CA VAL A 109 11.00 6.99 -17.18
C VAL A 109 11.99 7.96 -17.82
N LEU A 110 11.65 9.25 -17.87
CA LEU A 110 12.49 10.27 -18.51
C LEU A 110 13.90 10.37 -17.91
N ASN A 111 14.12 9.85 -16.69
CA ASN A 111 15.41 9.74 -16.02
C ASN A 111 15.45 8.51 -15.09
N PRO A 112 15.88 7.32 -15.55
CA PRO A 112 15.96 6.08 -14.75
C PRO A 112 17.02 6.08 -13.63
N LYS A 113 17.48 7.27 -13.25
CA LYS A 113 18.72 7.55 -12.52
C LYS A 113 18.48 8.36 -11.25
N LEU A 114 17.23 8.61 -10.91
CA LEU A 114 16.82 9.48 -9.81
C LEU A 114 16.22 8.66 -8.67
N LEU A 115 16.92 7.57 -8.31
CA LEU A 115 16.48 6.59 -7.31
C LEU A 115 16.80 7.00 -5.87
N PHE A 116 17.87 7.78 -5.71
CA PHE A 116 18.46 8.08 -4.42
C PHE A 116 18.02 9.44 -3.95
N ILE A 117 17.67 9.50 -2.68
CA ILE A 117 17.33 10.73 -1.99
C ILE A 117 18.37 10.93 -0.91
N ASP A 118 19.02 12.09 -0.95
CA ASP A 118 20.04 12.41 0.03
C ASP A 118 19.43 12.57 1.42
N THR A 119 20.00 11.91 2.41
CA THR A 119 19.46 11.87 3.78
C THR A 119 19.55 13.23 4.48
N GLN A 120 20.46 14.12 4.05
CA GLN A 120 20.68 15.42 4.65
C GLN A 120 19.95 16.55 3.92
N SER A 121 20.11 16.61 2.60
CA SER A 121 19.53 17.63 1.73
C SER A 121 18.10 17.29 1.30
N GLY A 122 17.64 16.05 1.44
CA GLY A 122 16.31 15.64 1.02
C GLY A 122 16.09 15.74 -0.49
N LEU A 123 17.11 16.11 -1.26
CA LEU A 123 17.04 16.26 -2.70
C LEU A 123 17.23 14.90 -3.36
N VAL A 124 16.51 14.69 -4.46
CA VAL A 124 16.77 13.56 -5.33
C VAL A 124 18.08 13.81 -6.05
N LEU A 125 19.01 12.86 -5.92
CA LEU A 125 20.33 12.97 -6.51
C LEU A 125 20.27 12.60 -7.97
N ALA A 126 20.68 13.53 -8.84
CA ALA A 126 21.01 13.23 -10.22
C ALA A 126 22.07 12.13 -10.25
N ALA A 127 21.81 10.96 -10.83
CA ALA A 127 22.84 9.92 -10.88
C ALA A 127 24.08 10.45 -11.61
N GLY A 128 25.13 10.70 -10.83
CA GLY A 128 26.49 10.55 -11.31
C GLY A 128 26.70 9.06 -11.53
N SER A 129 27.11 8.69 -12.75
CA SER A 129 27.31 7.30 -13.15
C SER A 129 28.08 6.51 -12.08
N ALA A 130 29.04 7.09 -11.38
CA ALA A 130 29.80 6.42 -10.34
C ALA A 130 29.02 5.87 -9.11
N ILE A 131 27.92 6.49 -8.64
CA ILE A 131 27.17 5.96 -7.48
C ILE A 131 26.31 4.78 -7.93
N PHE A 132 25.60 4.98 -9.05
CA PHE A 132 24.77 3.97 -9.66
C PHE A 132 25.61 2.78 -10.16
N ASP A 133 26.69 3.03 -10.89
CA ASP A 133 27.61 1.99 -11.38
C ASP A 133 28.24 1.22 -10.21
N ARG A 134 28.53 1.89 -9.09
CA ARG A 134 29.00 1.22 -7.87
C ARG A 134 27.90 0.40 -7.20
N MET A 135 26.65 0.84 -7.17
CA MET A 135 25.55 0.07 -6.59
C MET A 135 25.09 -1.08 -7.48
N ALA A 136 24.98 -0.89 -8.80
CA ALA A 136 24.69 -1.94 -9.76
C ALA A 136 25.83 -2.99 -9.83
N ALA A 137 27.10 -2.56 -9.72
CA ALA A 137 28.22 -3.51 -9.59
C ALA A 137 28.29 -4.16 -8.20
N ASN A 138 27.93 -3.43 -7.13
CA ASN A 138 27.99 -3.90 -5.75
C ASN A 138 26.66 -4.42 -5.20
N GLU A 139 25.65 -4.64 -6.03
CA GLU A 139 24.44 -5.39 -5.64
C GLU A 139 24.83 -6.79 -5.12
N THR A 140 26.02 -7.27 -5.51
CA THR A 140 26.69 -8.47 -4.97
C THR A 140 27.76 -8.22 -3.89
N ALA A 141 28.23 -6.99 -3.68
CA ALA A 141 29.36 -6.66 -2.78
C ALA A 141 28.96 -5.86 -1.52
N PHE A 142 27.79 -5.24 -1.48
CA PHE A 142 27.23 -4.61 -0.27
C PHE A 142 26.59 -5.60 0.70
N ASN A 143 26.57 -6.91 0.38
CA ASN A 143 25.87 -7.90 1.19
C ASN A 143 24.38 -7.54 1.39
N TRP A 144 23.78 -6.86 0.40
CA TRP A 144 22.36 -6.52 0.39
C TRP A 144 21.56 -7.82 0.44
N ASN A 145 20.93 -8.09 1.58
CA ASN A 145 20.37 -9.39 1.94
C ASN A 145 18.88 -9.54 1.53
N GLY A 146 18.44 -8.77 0.55
CA GLY A 146 17.07 -8.82 0.03
C GLY A 146 16.31 -7.51 0.29
N PRO A 147 14.98 -7.56 0.14
CA PRO A 147 14.18 -6.35 0.14
C PRO A 147 14.11 -5.82 1.58
N TYR A 148 14.10 -4.50 1.74
CA TYR A 148 13.92 -3.91 3.07
C TYR A 148 12.50 -4.12 3.60
N ILE A 149 11.54 -4.42 2.72
CA ILE A 149 10.16 -4.78 3.06
C ILE A 149 9.60 -5.70 1.98
N ASN A 150 8.73 -6.65 2.31
CA ASN A 150 7.92 -7.34 1.30
C ASN A 150 6.54 -6.68 1.25
N VAL A 151 6.22 -5.95 0.18
CA VAL A 151 4.88 -5.37 0.04
C VAL A 151 3.97 -6.34 -0.70
N PRO A 152 2.80 -6.69 -0.15
CA PRO A 152 1.90 -7.62 -0.80
C PRO A 152 1.40 -7.04 -2.13
N ARG A 153 1.99 -7.50 -3.25
CA ARG A 153 1.55 -7.11 -4.58
C ARG A 153 0.22 -7.80 -4.88
N LYS A 154 -0.83 -7.02 -5.14
CA LYS A 154 -2.10 -7.57 -5.64
C LYS A 154 -1.95 -7.93 -7.12
N VAL A 155 -1.46 -9.14 -7.40
CA VAL A 155 -1.28 -9.66 -8.76
C VAL A 155 -2.64 -9.70 -9.50
N GLY A 156 -2.69 -9.12 -10.70
CA GLY A 156 -3.84 -9.19 -11.59
C GLY A 156 -4.93 -8.12 -11.38
N LEU A 157 -4.79 -7.26 -10.38
CA LEU A 157 -5.57 -6.03 -10.28
C LEU A 157 -4.74 -4.91 -10.88
N LYS A 158 -5.25 -4.22 -11.92
CA LYS A 158 -4.85 -2.82 -12.13
C LYS A 158 -4.96 -2.16 -10.75
N ASN A 159 -3.93 -1.42 -10.33
CA ASN A 159 -4.01 -0.64 -9.09
C ASN A 159 -5.43 -0.05 -8.98
N PRO A 160 -6.12 -0.23 -7.85
CA PRO A 160 -7.56 0.06 -7.74
C PRO A 160 -7.88 1.52 -8.10
N VAL A 161 -6.88 2.39 -8.09
CA VAL A 161 -6.94 3.75 -8.65
C VAL A 161 -6.33 3.77 -10.06
N ALA A 162 -7.16 4.03 -11.07
CA ALA A 162 -6.71 4.24 -12.44
C ALA A 162 -5.66 5.35 -12.51
N GLY A 163 -4.45 5.02 -12.93
CA GLY A 163 -3.34 5.99 -13.06
C GLY A 163 -2.24 5.88 -12.01
N VAL A 164 -2.39 5.05 -10.97
CA VAL A 164 -1.29 4.80 -10.01
C VAL A 164 -0.30 3.79 -10.62
N PRO A 165 1.00 4.13 -10.76
CA PRO A 165 2.02 3.24 -11.31
C PRO A 165 2.10 1.90 -10.56
N ALA A 166 2.27 0.79 -11.29
CA ALA A 166 2.46 -0.53 -10.69
C ALA A 166 3.74 -0.55 -9.84
N GLY A 167 3.68 -1.19 -8.66
CA GLY A 167 4.84 -1.36 -7.75
C GLY A 167 4.86 -0.43 -6.53
N ILE A 168 4.01 0.60 -6.48
CA ILE A 168 3.91 1.46 -5.29
C ILE A 168 3.09 0.74 -4.20
N PRO A 169 3.56 0.70 -2.94
CA PRO A 169 2.78 0.15 -1.83
C PRO A 169 1.45 0.89 -1.67
N LEU A 170 0.37 0.15 -1.44
CA LEU A 170 -0.98 0.71 -1.26
C LEU A 170 -1.41 0.59 0.19
N ASP A 171 -2.14 1.61 0.66
CA ASP A 171 -2.79 1.61 1.95
C ASP A 171 -3.99 0.64 1.98
N PRO A 172 -4.56 0.37 3.17
CA PRO A 172 -5.72 -0.51 3.33
C PRO A 172 -7.00 -0.05 2.59
N TRP A 173 -7.05 1.20 2.13
CA TRP A 173 -8.15 1.78 1.36
C TRP A 173 -7.89 1.75 -0.16
N GLY A 174 -6.67 1.40 -0.58
CA GLY A 174 -6.26 1.26 -1.97
C GLY A 174 -5.59 2.50 -2.56
N ASN A 175 -5.28 3.52 -1.76
CA ASN A 175 -4.50 4.69 -2.19
C ASN A 175 -3.00 4.42 -2.07
N PRO A 176 -2.14 5.05 -2.90
CA PRO A 176 -0.69 4.90 -2.75
C PRO A 176 -0.19 5.58 -1.48
N TYR A 177 0.78 4.95 -0.81
CA TYR A 177 1.59 5.65 0.17
C TYR A 177 2.41 6.75 -0.51
N LEU A 178 2.50 7.90 0.15
CA LEU A 178 3.23 9.07 -0.34
C LEU A 178 4.50 9.25 0.48
N PHE A 179 5.62 9.50 -0.19
CA PHE A 179 6.89 9.81 0.46
C PHE A 179 7.26 11.28 0.29
N PHE A 180 7.43 11.97 1.42
CA PHE A 180 7.80 13.36 1.49
C PHE A 180 9.22 13.51 2.02
N THR A 181 9.93 14.48 1.46
CA THR A 181 11.17 15.02 2.00
C THR A 181 10.90 16.46 2.43
N LYS A 182 11.90 17.10 3.05
CA LYS A 182 11.81 18.53 3.37
C LYS A 182 11.60 19.44 2.16
N GLU A 183 11.96 18.96 0.96
CA GLU A 183 11.85 19.70 -0.29
C GLU A 183 10.48 19.51 -0.97
N GLY A 184 9.70 18.50 -0.57
CA GLY A 184 8.37 18.22 -1.10
C GLY A 184 8.08 16.73 -1.30
N LEU A 185 7.03 16.45 -2.08
CA LEU A 185 6.61 15.10 -2.42
C LEU A 185 7.57 14.47 -3.43
N VAL A 186 8.13 13.31 -3.09
CA VAL A 186 8.90 12.49 -4.00
C VAL A 186 7.95 11.79 -4.95
N ARG A 187 8.09 12.02 -6.25
CA ARG A 187 7.28 11.32 -7.24
C ARG A 187 7.93 10.00 -7.62
N ASP A 188 7.30 8.89 -7.28
CA ASP A 188 7.79 7.53 -7.51
C ASP A 188 7.89 7.11 -8.99
N ARG A 189 7.31 7.86 -9.95
CA ARG A 189 7.54 7.61 -11.38
C ARG A 189 8.54 8.57 -11.99
N GLU A 190 8.37 9.87 -11.80
CA GLU A 190 9.13 10.92 -12.49
C GLU A 190 10.56 11.10 -11.95
N GLY A 191 10.77 10.80 -10.67
CA GLY A 191 12.08 10.89 -10.00
C GLY A 191 12.42 12.32 -9.63
N ASP A 192 11.45 13.22 -9.64
CA ASP A 192 11.57 14.58 -9.19
C ASP A 192 10.91 14.76 -7.82
N ILE A 193 11.22 15.89 -7.21
CA ILE A 193 10.50 16.38 -6.04
C ILE A 193 9.54 17.44 -6.54
N SER A 194 8.26 17.22 -6.25
CA SER A 194 7.24 18.20 -6.54
C SER A 194 6.84 18.94 -5.29
N THR A 195 6.69 20.25 -5.42
CA THR A 195 6.15 21.13 -4.36
C THR A 195 4.61 21.14 -4.36
N THR A 196 3.96 20.55 -5.36
CA THR A 196 2.50 20.52 -5.50
C THR A 196 1.97 19.13 -5.79
N TYR A 197 0.88 18.77 -5.12
CA TYR A 197 0.09 17.56 -5.38
C TYR A 197 -1.30 17.94 -5.87
N ILE A 198 -1.83 17.21 -6.85
CA ILE A 198 -3.20 17.38 -7.34
C ILE A 198 -4.05 16.25 -6.76
N GLY A 199 -5.01 16.60 -5.91
CA GLY A 199 -5.95 15.63 -5.35
C GLY A 199 -6.96 15.12 -6.37
N LEU A 200 -7.66 14.05 -6.02
CA LEU A 200 -8.75 13.49 -6.83
C LEU A 200 -9.93 14.47 -7.00
N ASP A 201 -10.02 15.46 -6.12
CA ASP A 201 -10.95 16.57 -6.17
C ASP A 201 -10.54 17.68 -7.16
N GLY A 202 -9.38 17.54 -7.82
CA GLY A 202 -8.85 18.49 -8.78
C GLY A 202 -8.17 19.72 -8.17
N ASN A 203 -8.07 19.79 -6.84
CA ASN A 203 -7.42 20.90 -6.15
C ASN A 203 -5.92 20.67 -5.98
N SER A 204 -5.18 21.78 -5.91
CA SER A 204 -3.73 21.78 -5.69
C SER A 204 -3.40 21.94 -4.20
N TYR A 205 -2.55 21.05 -3.70
CA TYR A 205 -2.10 21.02 -2.31
C TYR A 205 -0.60 21.23 -2.22
N ALA A 206 -0.16 22.04 -1.25
CA ALA A 206 1.26 22.27 -1.00
C ALA A 206 1.87 21.07 -0.28
N THR A 207 3.00 20.57 -0.79
CA THR A 207 3.66 19.36 -0.27
C THR A 207 4.89 19.65 0.59
N THR A 208 5.34 20.92 0.67
CA THR A 208 6.47 21.38 1.49
C THR A 208 6.08 21.56 2.96
N ARG A 209 5.22 20.68 3.48
CA ARG A 209 4.63 20.82 4.82
C ARG A 209 5.48 20.18 5.91
N PHE A 210 6.23 19.15 5.55
CA PHE A 210 7.02 18.33 6.46
C PHE A 210 8.49 18.75 6.41
N ASP A 211 9.09 19.06 7.55
CA ASP A 211 10.51 19.40 7.65
C ASP A 211 11.42 18.17 7.75
N ARG A 212 10.81 16.97 7.81
CA ARG A 212 11.48 15.68 7.96
C ARG A 212 10.96 14.69 6.93
N PRO A 213 11.78 13.71 6.50
CA PRO A 213 11.32 12.55 5.76
C PRO A 213 10.05 11.98 6.40
N THR A 214 8.97 11.91 5.61
CA THR A 214 7.65 11.53 6.10
C THR A 214 7.00 10.60 5.10
N ILE A 215 6.51 9.45 5.55
CA ILE A 215 5.62 8.60 4.76
C ILE A 215 4.20 8.82 5.24
N LEU A 216 3.27 8.98 4.30
CA LEU A 216 1.88 9.34 4.58
C LEU A 216 0.90 8.48 3.78
N SER A 217 -0.21 8.15 4.43
CA SER A 217 -1.43 7.59 3.86
C SER A 217 -2.51 8.68 3.87
N LEU A 218 -3.20 8.82 2.73
CA LEU A 218 -4.34 9.74 2.56
C LEU A 218 -5.62 9.23 3.23
N GLY A 219 -5.58 8.01 3.78
CA GLY A 219 -6.70 7.48 4.55
C GLY A 219 -7.93 7.13 3.69
N PRO A 220 -9.10 6.98 4.31
CA PRO A 220 -10.32 6.53 3.65
C PRO A 220 -10.79 7.39 2.47
N ASN A 221 -10.55 8.71 2.52
CA ASN A 221 -11.10 9.63 1.54
C ASN A 221 -10.18 9.81 0.30
N GLY A 222 -8.91 9.39 0.38
CA GLY A 222 -7.93 9.52 -0.70
C GLY A 222 -7.58 10.97 -1.07
N LEU A 223 -7.81 11.92 -0.17
CA LEU A 223 -7.51 13.33 -0.31
C LEU A 223 -6.58 13.80 0.81
N PRO A 224 -5.80 14.86 0.60
CA PRO A 224 -5.00 15.44 1.68
C PRO A 224 -5.91 16.01 2.78
N GLY A 225 -5.70 15.55 4.02
CA GLY A 225 -6.60 15.79 5.14
C GLY A 225 -8.04 15.45 4.77
N ASN A 226 -8.98 16.32 5.09
CA ASN A 226 -10.39 16.13 4.73
C ASN A 226 -10.76 16.79 3.37
N GLY A 227 -9.77 17.14 2.55
CA GLY A 227 -9.92 17.81 1.26
C GLY A 227 -10.06 19.34 1.35
N ALA A 228 -9.94 20.03 0.21
CA ALA A 228 -9.74 21.48 0.11
C ALA A 228 -10.87 22.35 0.71
N GLY A 229 -12.10 21.83 0.79
CA GLY A 229 -13.25 22.53 1.37
C GLY A 229 -13.43 22.34 2.88
N SER A 230 -12.56 21.58 3.52
CA SER A 230 -12.67 21.24 4.95
C SER A 230 -11.90 22.22 5.84
N THR A 231 -12.09 22.09 7.16
CA THR A 231 -11.29 22.80 8.16
C THR A 231 -9.84 22.29 8.26
N GLU A 232 -9.58 21.10 7.73
CA GLU A 232 -8.30 20.41 7.78
C GLU A 232 -7.90 19.94 6.37
N PRO A 233 -7.62 20.87 5.44
CA PRO A 233 -7.43 20.54 4.03
C PRO A 233 -6.01 20.10 3.69
N ASN A 234 -5.09 20.05 4.66
CA ASN A 234 -3.67 19.83 4.40
C ASN A 234 -3.22 18.43 4.80
N PHE A 235 -2.13 17.98 4.18
CA PHE A 235 -1.47 16.73 4.51
C PHE A 235 -1.17 16.58 6.01
N GLY A 236 -1.43 15.39 6.54
CA GLY A 236 -1.15 15.01 7.92
C GLY A 236 -2.17 15.58 8.92
N GLN A 237 -3.33 16.00 8.45
CA GLN A 237 -4.48 16.44 9.26
C GLN A 237 -5.69 15.53 8.99
N GLY A 238 -6.78 15.70 9.73
CA GLY A 238 -8.00 14.93 9.48
C GLY A 238 -7.81 13.42 9.65
N ASP A 239 -8.15 12.68 8.60
CA ASP A 239 -8.04 11.22 8.50
C ASP A 239 -6.71 10.72 7.94
N ASP A 240 -5.77 11.63 7.60
CA ASP A 240 -4.43 11.27 7.17
C ASP A 240 -3.63 10.59 8.30
N LEU A 241 -2.85 9.58 7.93
CA LEU A 241 -1.93 8.87 8.83
C LEU A 241 -0.52 9.00 8.31
N TYR A 242 0.44 9.40 9.16
CA TYR A 242 1.83 9.55 8.73
C TYR A 242 2.84 9.11 9.79
N ARG A 243 4.06 8.86 9.32
CA ARG A 243 5.24 8.53 10.11
C ARG A 243 6.44 9.32 9.64
N GLN A 244 7.17 9.91 10.59
CA GLN A 244 8.35 10.74 10.32
C GLN A 244 9.58 10.08 10.91
N PHE A 245 10.72 10.27 10.24
CA PHE A 245 12.01 9.72 10.68
C PHE A 245 13.18 10.65 10.34
#